data_AF-T1AL21-F1
#
_entry.id   AF-T1AL21-F1
#
_cell.length_a   1.000
_cell.length_b   1.000
_cell.length_c   1.000
_cell.angle_alpha   90.00
_cell.angle_beta   90.00
_cell.angle_gamma   90.00
#
_symmetry.space_group_name_H-M   'P 1'
#
loop_
_entity.id
_entity.type
_entity.pdbx_description
1 polymer ?
#
loop_
_entity_poly.entity_id
_entity_poly.type
_entity_poly.pdbx_seq_one_letter_code
_entity_poly.pdbx_strand_id
1 'polypeptide(L)'
;LPIQMQLTGGYHQFGEFVSDIAALSRIVTLHDIQIKPIRPGAYNQLNLTLTAKTYRYLTAREVTARRASKHKFARPPHRGPG
;
A
#
# COMPACT_ATOMS: atom_id res chain seq x y z
N LEU A 1 1.94 -2.53 -6.55
CA LEU A 1 0.92 -1.49 -6.78
C LEU A 1 0.16 -1.32 -5.47
N PRO A 2 0.08 -0.12 -4.87
CA PRO A 2 -0.76 0.12 -3.70
C PRO A 2 -2.23 0.25 -4.12
N ILE A 3 -3.13 -0.38 -3.36
CA ILE A 3 -4.58 -0.35 -3.55
C ILE A 3 -5.19 0.21 -2.27
N GLN A 4 -5.79 1.38 -2.34
CA GLN A 4 -6.54 1.94 -1.22
C GLN A 4 -7.97 1.39 -1.22
N MET A 5 -8.46 1.02 -0.05
CA MET A 5 -9.79 0.44 0.13
C MET A 5 -10.49 1.13 1.30
N GLN A 6 -11.81 1.27 1.17
CA GLN A 6 -12.68 1.73 2.24
C GLN A 6 -13.83 0.74 2.40
N LEU A 7 -14.00 0.25 3.63
CA LEU A 7 -15.03 -0.73 4.00
C LEU A 7 -15.90 -0.16 5.10
N THR A 8 -17.16 -0.58 5.13
CA THR A 8 -18.12 -0.22 6.18
C THR A 8 -18.57 -1.49 6.90
N GLY A 9 -18.53 -1.50 8.23
CA GLY A 9 -18.92 -2.66 9.03
C GLY A 9 -18.56 -2.50 10.51
N GLY A 10 -18.68 -3.59 11.26
CA GLY A 10 -18.21 -3.69 12.64
C GLY A 10 -16.80 -4.26 12.76
N TYR A 11 -16.21 -4.17 13.96
CA TYR A 11 -14.87 -4.74 14.23
C TYR A 11 -14.77 -6.23 13.90
N HIS A 12 -15.83 -7.01 14.13
CA HIS A 12 -15.84 -8.45 13.83
C HIS A 12 -15.71 -8.73 12.33
N GLN A 13 -16.51 -8.03 11.51
CA GLN A 13 -16.47 -8.14 10.05
C GLN A 13 -15.12 -7.69 9.47
N PHE A 14 -14.47 -6.69 10.09
CA PHE A 14 -13.12 -6.30 9.72
C PHE A 14 -12.09 -7.38 10.05
N GLY A 15 -12.24 -8.06 11.19
CA GLY A 15 -11.38 -9.19 11.55
C GLY A 15 -11.49 -10.34 10.55
N GLU A 16 -12.72 -10.67 10.13
CA GLU A 16 -12.99 -11.67 9.09
C GLU A 16 -12.31 -11.28 7.76
N PHE A 17 -12.52 -10.04 7.31
CA PHE A 17 -11.89 -9.52 6.08
C PHE A 17 -10.36 -9.58 6.11
N VAL A 18 -9.72 -9.19 7.22
CA VAL A 18 -8.26 -9.26 7.36
C VAL A 18 -7.79 -10.72 7.38
N SER A 19 -8.57 -11.62 7.99
CA SER A 19 -8.27 -13.05 8.03
C SER A 19 -8.31 -13.66 6.62
N ASP A 20 -9.32 -13.29 5.81
CA ASP A 20 -9.43 -13.72 4.42
C ASP A 20 -8.24 -13.24 3.57
N ILE A 21 -7.79 -12.00 3.77
CA ILE A 21 -6.58 -11.49 3.10
C ILE A 21 -5.34 -12.29 3.51
N ALA A 22 -5.21 -12.60 4.81
CA ALA A 22 -4.08 -13.36 5.32
C ALA A 22 -4.06 -14.82 4.83
N ALA A 23 -5.22 -15.38 4.48
CA ALA A 23 -5.35 -16.72 3.91
C ALA A 23 -4.97 -16.80 2.41
N LEU A 24 -4.77 -15.66 1.72
CA LEU A 24 -4.39 -15.67 0.32
C LEU A 24 -2.98 -16.26 0.12
N SER A 25 -2.82 -17.09 -0.92
CA SER A 25 -1.55 -17.71 -1.32
C SER A 25 -0.54 -16.73 -1.96
N ARG A 26 -0.54 -15.47 -1.54
CA ARG A 26 0.31 -14.40 -2.09
C ARG A 26 0.71 -13.42 -0.99
N ILE A 27 1.83 -12.74 -1.16
CA ILE A 27 2.29 -11.74 -0.18
C ILE A 27 1.47 -10.46 -0.34
N VAL A 28 0.65 -10.17 0.65
CA VAL A 28 -0.10 -8.92 0.80
C VAL A 28 0.31 -8.26 2.10
N THR A 29 0.64 -6.96 2.07
CA THR A 29 0.83 -6.16 3.28
C THR A 29 -0.23 -5.07 3.35
N LEU A 30 -0.73 -4.82 4.56
CA LEU A 30 -1.71 -3.77 4.84
C LEU A 30 -1.01 -2.61 5.54
N HIS A 31 -1.29 -1.40 5.11
CA HIS A 31 -0.68 -0.16 5.59
C HIS A 31 -1.76 0.88 5.85
N ASP A 32 -1.42 1.90 6.65
CA ASP A 32 -2.21 3.12 6.81
C ASP A 32 -3.66 2.84 7.26
N ILE A 33 -3.81 1.92 8.23
CA ILE A 33 -5.11 1.47 8.71
C ILE A 33 -5.73 2.57 9.60
N GLN A 34 -6.96 2.98 9.26
CA GLN A 34 -7.74 3.94 10.02
C GLN A 34 -9.17 3.44 10.17
N ILE A 35 -9.69 3.43 11.40
CA ILE A 35 -11.08 3.07 11.69
C ILE A 35 -11.77 4.27 12.34
N LYS A 36 -12.95 4.65 11.83
CA LYS A 36 -13.75 5.76 12.36
C LYS A 36 -15.23 5.40 12.40
N PRO A 37 -16.00 5.78 13.42
CA PRO A 37 -17.44 5.63 13.38
C PRO A 37 -18.03 6.51 12.28
N ILE A 38 -19.05 6.02 11.58
CA ILE A 38 -19.71 6.76 10.51
C ILE A 38 -20.46 7.98 11.07
N ARG A 39 -20.99 7.84 12.29
CA ARG A 39 -21.69 8.89 13.03
C ARG A 39 -21.34 8.81 14.52
N PRO A 40 -21.37 9.93 15.25
CA PRO A 40 -21.22 9.93 16.70
C PRO A 40 -22.20 8.95 17.36
N GLY A 41 -21.71 8.11 18.27
CA GLY A 41 -22.51 7.10 18.97
C GLY A 41 -22.81 5.82 18.18
N ALA A 42 -22.37 5.70 16.92
CA ALA A 42 -22.55 4.49 16.13
C ALA A 42 -21.44 3.46 16.45
N TYR A 43 -21.65 2.62 17.46
CA TYR A 43 -20.66 1.62 17.90
C TYR A 43 -20.44 0.47 16.92
N ASN A 44 -21.45 0.13 16.11
CA ASN A 44 -21.43 -1.03 15.21
C ASN A 44 -21.40 -0.66 13.72
N GLN A 45 -21.25 0.63 13.41
CA GLN A 45 -21.14 1.14 12.04
C GLN A 45 -19.89 2.00 11.93
N LEU A 46 -18.82 1.35 11.50
CA LEU A 46 -17.50 1.94 11.37
C LEU A 46 -17.10 1.95 9.89
N ASN A 47 -16.27 2.91 9.53
CA ASN A 47 -15.53 2.94 8.28
C ASN A 47 -14.08 2.58 8.55
N LEU A 48 -13.61 1.55 7.86
CA LEU A 48 -12.21 1.13 7.79
C LEU A 48 -11.60 1.64 6.49
N THR A 49 -10.51 2.38 6.56
CA THR A 49 -9.70 2.78 5.41
C THR A 49 -8.32 2.16 5.55
N LEU A 50 -7.79 1.56 4.47
CA LEU A 50 -6.44 0.97 4.47
C LEU A 50 -5.84 0.94 3.07
N THR A 51 -4.52 0.72 3.00
CA THR A 51 -3.78 0.52 1.75
C THR A 51 -3.19 -0.89 1.70
N ALA A 52 -3.61 -1.70 0.74
CA ALA A 52 -3.05 -3.02 0.47
C ALA A 52 -1.92 -2.93 -0.57
N LYS A 53 -0.80 -3.60 -0.32
CA LYS A 53 0.33 -3.69 -1.25
C LYS A 53 0.63 -5.16 -1.55
N THR A 54 0.69 -5.49 -2.83
CA THR A 54 1.12 -6.79 -3.32
C THR A 54 2.54 -6.71 -3.86
N TYR A 55 3.28 -7.80 -3.68
CA TYR A 55 4.66 -7.91 -4.15
C TYR A 55 4.74 -8.94 -5.26
N ARG A 56 5.60 -8.65 -6.24
CA ARG A 56 6.03 -9.61 -7.27
C ARG A 56 7.54 -9.57 -7.36
N TYR A 57 8.13 -10.68 -7.76
CA TYR A 57 9.55 -10.73 -8.07
C TYR A 57 9.85 -9.83 -9.28
N LEU A 58 10.98 -9.13 -9.20
CA LEU A 58 11.54 -8.41 -10.33
C LEU A 58 12.51 -9.36 -11.02
N THR A 59 12.37 -9.50 -12.33
CA THR A 59 13.34 -10.27 -13.13
C THR A 59 14.68 -9.54 -13.16
N ALA A 60 15.78 -10.27 -13.39
CA ALA A 60 17.13 -9.69 -13.46
C ALA A 60 17.22 -8.51 -14.47
N ARG A 61 16.50 -8.61 -15.61
CA ARG A 61 16.40 -7.55 -16.60
C ARG A 61 15.72 -6.29 -16.06
N GLU A 62 14.61 -6.44 -15.33
CA GLU A 62 13.90 -5.31 -14.70
C GLU A 62 14.72 -4.66 -13.59
N VAL A 63 15.48 -5.45 -12.81
CA VAL A 63 16.36 -4.93 -11.76
C VAL A 63 17.47 -4.06 -12.36
N THR A 64 18.12 -4.51 -13.44
CA THR A 64 19.17 -3.75 -14.12
C THR A 64 18.62 -2.48 -14.77
N ALA A 65 17.44 -2.55 -15.39
CA ALA A 65 16.76 -1.39 -15.99
C ALA A 65 16.35 -0.32 -14.94
N ARG A 66 15.89 -0.74 -13.74
CA ARG A 66 15.59 0.19 -12.62
C ARG A 66 16.84 0.86 -12.05
N ARG A 67 17.97 0.15 -12.01
CA ARG A 67 19.25 0.73 -11.54
C ARG A 67 19.79 1.78 -12.52
N ALA A 68 19.68 1.53 -13.83
CA ALA A 68 20.14 2.46 -14.87
C ALA A 68 19.30 3.76 -14.92
N SER A 69 17.98 3.68 -14.73
CA SER A 69 17.09 4.85 -14.72
C SER A 69 17.28 5.74 -13.49
N LYS A 70 17.62 5.16 -12.33
CA LYS A 70 17.95 5.94 -11.11
C LYS A 70 19.26 6.75 -11.25
N HIS A 71 20.23 6.24 -12.00
CA HIS A 71 21.51 6.95 -12.23
C HIS A 71 21.42 8.11 -13.24
N LYS A 72 20.49 8.07 -14.19
CA LYS A 72 20.32 9.16 -15.18
C LYS A 72 19.68 10.42 -14.59
N PHE A 73 18.90 10.30 -13.51
CA PHE A 73 18.29 11.44 -12.82
C PHE A 73 19.22 12.14 -11.80
N ALA A 74 20.41 11.60 -11.54
CA ALA A 74 21.32 12.08 -10.49
C ALA A 74 22.52 12.90 -11.02
N ARG A 75 22.52 13.38 -12.28
CA ARG A 75 23.58 14.29 -12.75
C ARG A 75 23.27 15.73 -12.30
N PRO A 76 24.11 16.37 -11.46
CA PRO A 76 23.91 17.77 -11.10
C PRO A 76 24.18 18.69 -12.30
N PRO A 77 23.58 19.89 -12.36
CA PRO A 77 23.96 20.88 -13.37
C PRO A 77 25.43 21.26 -13.16
N HIS A 78 26.22 21.10 -14.23
CA HIS A 78 27.59 21.58 -14.30
C HIS A 78 27.63 23.08 -13.98
N ARG A 79 28.20 23.44 -12.84
CA ARG A 79 28.68 24.81 -12.58
C ARG A 79 30.03 24.94 -13.29
N GLY A 80 30.05 25.58 -14.45
CA GLY A 80 31.28 26.00 -15.10
C GLY A 80 31.68 27.40 -14.63
N PRO A 81 32.96 27.68 -14.32
CA PRO A 81 33.43 29.04 -14.12
C PRO A 81 33.71 29.67 -15.49
N GLY A 82 33.16 30.86 -15.73
CA GLY A 82 33.46 31.74 -16.85
C GLY A 82 33.26 33.17 -16.39
#